data_AF-A0A4R8V306-F1
#
_entry.id   AF-A0A4R8V306-F1
#
_cell.length_a   1.000
_cell.length_b   1.000
_cell.length_c   1.000
_cell.angle_alpha   90.00
_cell.angle_beta   90.00
_cell.angle_gamma   90.00
#
_symmetry.space_group_name_H-M   'P 1'
#
loop_
_entity.id
_entity.type
_entity.pdbx_description
1 polymer ?
#
loop_
_entity_poly.entity_id
_entity_poly.type
_entity_poly.pdbx_seq_one_letter_code
_entity_poly.pdbx_strand_id
1 'polypeptide(L)'
;MRYVPEGQRSLESLADDSVGCYVISTESDTRYWIHCDRRLVRRMPSAENERALRLRGDGEDLILEEIVECRRGRPLLLLINLRLPGVFITTRESTPIIRIDPIPEIRGWS
;
A
#
# COMPACT_ATOMS: atom_id res chain seq x y z
N MET A 1 -7.73 7.83 -15.01
CA MET A 1 -9.15 7.74 -14.60
C MET A 1 -9.20 6.83 -13.38
N ARG A 2 -9.51 7.36 -12.19
CA ARG A 2 -9.53 6.57 -10.93
C ARG A 2 -10.97 6.19 -10.65
N TYR A 3 -11.30 4.91 -10.80
CA TYR A 3 -12.55 4.35 -10.33
C TYR A 3 -12.40 4.09 -8.82
N VAL A 4 -13.19 4.79 -8.01
CA VAL A 4 -13.42 4.44 -6.60
C VAL A 4 -14.86 3.93 -6.56
N PRO A 5 -15.11 2.63 -6.35
CA PRO A 5 -16.46 2.14 -6.25
C PRO A 5 -17.11 2.77 -5.02
N GLU A 6 -18.18 3.53 -5.22
CA GLU A 6 -19.03 3.98 -4.14
C GLU A 6 -19.81 2.79 -3.58
N GLY A 7 -19.73 2.57 -2.27
CA GLY A 7 -20.63 1.64 -1.55
C GLY A 7 -19.96 0.54 -0.73
N GLN A 8 -18.64 0.32 -0.81
CA GLN A 8 -17.97 -0.65 0.05
C GLN A 8 -17.42 0.04 1.32
N ARG A 9 -17.78 -0.50 2.49
CA ARG A 9 -17.37 0.08 3.78
C ARG A 9 -15.86 -0.07 3.95
N SER A 10 -15.20 1.03 4.32
CA SER A 10 -13.78 1.03 4.69
C SER A 10 -13.56 0.07 5.87
N LEU A 11 -12.47 -0.70 5.81
CA LEU A 11 -12.11 -1.68 6.83
C LEU A 11 -11.39 -1.00 8.01
N GLU A 12 -11.43 -1.64 9.18
CA GLU A 12 -10.66 -1.20 10.35
C GLU A 12 -9.22 -1.70 10.32
N SER A 13 -8.98 -2.88 9.72
CA SER A 13 -7.65 -3.49 9.63
C SER A 13 -7.55 -4.47 8.46
N LEU A 14 -6.32 -4.79 8.06
CA LEU A 14 -5.96 -5.83 7.11
C LEU A 14 -4.90 -6.73 7.75
N ALA A 15 -5.02 -8.05 7.57
CA ALA A 15 -4.04 -9.03 8.05
C ALA A 15 -3.21 -9.58 6.89
N ASP A 16 -2.05 -10.18 7.17
CA ASP A 16 -1.16 -10.70 6.11
C ASP A 16 -1.76 -11.81 5.26
N ASP A 17 -2.69 -12.58 5.82
CA ASP A 17 -3.44 -13.67 5.17
C ASP A 17 -4.72 -13.18 4.45
N SER A 18 -4.93 -11.86 4.38
CA SER A 18 -6.06 -11.29 3.65
C SER A 18 -5.92 -11.54 2.14
N VAL A 19 -7.04 -11.54 1.44
CA VAL A 19 -7.12 -11.75 -0.03
C VAL A 19 -7.72 -10.55 -0.72
N GLY A 20 -7.46 -10.39 -2.02
CA GLY A 20 -7.97 -9.29 -2.83
C GLY A 20 -7.06 -8.06 -2.93
N CYS A 21 -7.65 -6.94 -3.32
CA CYS A 21 -6.96 -5.68 -3.57
C CYS A 21 -7.47 -4.56 -2.67
N TYR A 22 -6.56 -3.72 -2.16
CA TYR A 22 -6.88 -2.65 -1.23
C TYR A 22 -6.11 -1.37 -1.55
N VAL A 23 -6.73 -0.24 -1.25
CA VAL A 23 -6.06 1.06 -1.19
C VAL A 23 -6.05 1.55 0.25
N ILE A 24 -4.85 1.75 0.78
CA ILE A 24 -4.64 2.30 2.11
C ILE A 24 -4.25 3.77 1.93
N SER A 25 -5.01 4.67 2.54
CA SER A 25 -4.69 6.10 2.57
C SER A 25 -4.16 6.48 3.96
N THR A 26 -3.14 7.34 3.98
CA THR A 26 -2.43 7.75 5.21
C THR A 26 -2.54 9.27 5.42
N GLU A 27 -2.24 9.74 6.62
CA GLU A 27 -2.32 11.18 6.97
C GLU A 27 -1.46 12.09 6.08
N SER A 28 -0.34 11.59 5.57
CA SER A 28 0.52 12.32 4.63
C SER A 28 0.01 12.31 3.18
N ASP A 29 -1.29 12.02 2.98
CA ASP A 29 -1.94 11.82 1.68
C ASP A 29 -1.19 10.84 0.75
N THR A 30 -0.50 9.88 1.36
CA THR A 30 0.16 8.80 0.61
C THR A 30 -0.79 7.63 0.50
N ARG A 31 -0.87 7.05 -0.69
CA ARG A 31 -1.65 5.85 -0.97
C ARG A 31 -0.78 4.64 -1.21
N TYR A 32 -1.14 3.53 -0.59
CA TYR A 32 -0.56 2.23 -0.84
C TYR A 32 -1.62 1.36 -1.50
N TRP A 33 -1.30 0.87 -2.70
CA TRP A 33 -2.11 -0.11 -3.40
C TRP A 33 -1.53 -1.47 -3.09
N ILE A 34 -2.29 -2.33 -2.41
CA ILE A 34 -1.86 -3.66 -2.02
C ILE A 34 -2.68 -4.68 -2.79
N HIS A 35 -1.99 -5.59 -3.47
CA HIS A 35 -2.59 -6.78 -4.06
C HIS A 35 -2.13 -7.99 -3.25
N CYS A 36 -3.00 -8.47 -2.36
CA CYS A 36 -2.65 -9.53 -1.42
C CYS A 36 -2.39 -10.87 -2.13
N ASP A 37 -3.23 -11.25 -3.10
CA ASP A 37 -3.09 -12.55 -3.80
C ASP A 37 -1.79 -12.65 -4.60
N ARG A 38 -1.33 -11.53 -5.19
CA ARG A 38 -0.09 -11.47 -5.97
C ARG A 38 1.13 -11.08 -5.14
N ARG A 39 0.95 -10.78 -3.85
CA ARG A 39 1.99 -10.27 -2.95
C ARG A 39 2.73 -9.07 -3.55
N LEU A 40 1.96 -8.05 -3.96
CA LEU A 40 2.50 -6.80 -4.52
C LEU A 40 2.01 -5.57 -3.76
N VAL A 41 2.88 -4.55 -3.69
CA VAL A 41 2.52 -3.23 -3.18
C VAL A 41 3.10 -2.12 -4.05
N ARG A 42 2.30 -1.07 -4.28
CA ARG A 42 2.71 0.17 -4.95
C ARG A 42 2.40 1.37 -4.07
N ARG A 43 3.44 2.18 -3.79
CA ARG A 43 3.30 3.43 -3.05
C ARG A 43 3.18 4.61 -4.01
N MET A 44 2.16 5.44 -3.81
CA MET A 44 1.90 6.67 -4.55
C MET A 44 1.78 7.84 -3.56
N PRO A 45 2.85 8.63 -3.34
CA PRO A 45 2.71 9.88 -2.61
C PRO A 45 1.80 10.86 -3.39
N SER A 46 1.19 11.82 -2.70
CA SER A 46 0.48 12.92 -3.36
C SER A 46 1.46 13.80 -4.13
N ALA A 47 0.99 14.47 -5.19
CA ALA A 47 1.84 15.35 -5.99
C ALA A 47 2.44 16.50 -5.16
N GLU A 48 1.68 16.98 -4.16
CA GLU A 48 2.12 18.02 -3.22
C GLU A 48 3.27 17.54 -2.32
N ASN A 49 3.24 16.26 -1.92
CA ASN A 49 4.24 15.68 -1.03
C ASN A 49 5.33 14.87 -1.75
N GLU A 50 5.23 14.68 -3.07
CA GLU A 50 6.12 13.80 -3.83
C GLU A 50 7.59 14.20 -3.66
N ARG A 51 7.90 15.50 -3.71
CA ARG A 51 9.29 15.97 -3.58
C ARG A 51 9.87 15.75 -2.18
N ALA A 52 9.06 15.91 -1.14
CA ALA A 52 9.50 15.85 0.25
C ALA A 52 9.51 14.40 0.80
N LEU A 53 8.61 13.55 0.30
CA LEU A 53 8.37 12.18 0.80
C LEU A 53 8.71 11.11 -0.24
N ARG A 54 9.54 11.44 -1.23
CA ARG A 54 9.98 10.48 -2.25
C ARG A 54 10.78 9.37 -1.59
N LEU A 55 10.38 8.14 -1.86
CA LEU A 55 11.10 6.94 -1.46
C LEU A 55 11.48 6.14 -2.71
N ARG A 56 12.47 5.26 -2.55
CA ARG A 56 12.84 4.31 -3.61
C ARG A 56 11.67 3.39 -3.90
N GLY A 57 11.38 3.18 -5.19
CA GLY A 57 10.28 2.34 -5.67
C GLY A 57 8.90 2.99 -5.62
N ASP A 58 8.79 4.29 -5.33
CA ASP A 58 7.50 4.99 -5.50
C ASP A 58 7.04 4.90 -6.96
N GLY A 59 5.76 4.57 -7.16
CA GLY A 59 5.17 4.35 -8.48
C GLY A 59 5.40 2.96 -9.07
N GLU A 60 6.29 2.15 -8.51
CA GLU A 60 6.62 0.80 -8.99
C GLU A 60 5.86 -0.28 -8.20
N ASP A 61 5.65 -1.44 -8.83
CA ASP A 61 5.20 -2.65 -8.12
C ASP A 61 6.38 -3.33 -7.43
N LEU A 62 6.33 -3.32 -6.10
CA LEU A 62 7.31 -3.93 -5.22
C LEU A 62 6.74 -5.24 -4.68
N ILE A 63 7.62 -6.19 -4.39
CA ILE A 63 7.21 -7.45 -3.77
C ILE A 63 6.86 -7.16 -2.31
N LEU A 64 5.65 -7.56 -1.92
CA LEU A 64 5.18 -7.52 -0.53
C LEU A 64 5.54 -8.86 0.12
N GLU A 65 6.46 -8.83 1.07
CA GLU A 65 6.87 -10.02 1.81
C GLU A 65 5.91 -10.25 2.99
N GLU A 66 5.51 -9.19 3.70
CA GLU A 66 4.62 -9.30 4.87
C GLU A 66 3.87 -7.99 5.18
N ILE A 67 2.61 -8.11 5.62
CA ILE A 67 1.85 -7.05 6.30
C ILE A 67 2.00 -7.21 7.82
N VAL A 68 2.86 -6.40 8.43
CA VAL A 68 3.17 -6.49 9.87
C VAL A 68 2.14 -5.73 10.71
N GLU A 69 1.75 -4.52 10.28
CA GLU A 69 0.70 -3.72 10.93
C GLU A 69 -0.09 -2.98 9.85
N CYS A 70 -1.41 -3.15 9.89
CA CYS A 70 -2.34 -2.44 9.02
C CYS A 70 -3.67 -2.25 9.76
N ARG A 71 -3.73 -1.22 10.60
CA ARG A 71 -4.92 -0.82 11.35
C ARG A 71 -5.13 0.67 11.26
N ARG A 72 -6.38 1.09 11.10
CA ARG A 72 -6.76 2.51 11.08
C ARG A 72 -6.31 3.22 12.36
N GLY A 73 -5.72 4.41 12.21
CA GLY A 73 -5.13 5.18 13.29
C GLY A 73 -3.71 4.74 13.73
N ARG A 74 -3.13 3.72 13.10
CA ARG A 74 -1.73 3.29 13.31
C ARG A 74 -0.92 3.48 12.03
N PRO A 75 0.42 3.67 12.10
CA PRO A 75 1.29 3.54 10.94
C PRO A 75 1.06 2.23 10.19
N LEU A 76 1.12 2.27 8.85
CA LEU A 76 1.25 1.06 8.05
C LEU A 76 2.69 0.55 8.18
N LEU A 77 2.87 -0.73 8.48
CA LEU A 77 4.17 -1.37 8.53
C LEU A 77 4.20 -2.59 7.61
N LEU A 78 5.06 -2.54 6.60
CA LEU A 78 5.23 -3.61 5.61
C LEU A 78 6.69 -4.08 5.56
N LEU A 79 6.87 -5.36 5.29
CA LEU A 79 8.14 -5.88 4.79
C LEU A 79 8.04 -6.00 3.26
N ILE A 80 8.97 -5.37 2.55
CA ILE A 80 8.98 -5.32 1.10
C ILE A 80 10.35 -5.70 0.55
N ASN A 81 10.39 -6.23 -0.65
CA ASN A 81 11.63 -6.47 -1.37
C ASN A 81 11.76 -5.48 -2.54
N LEU A 82 12.78 -4.62 -2.44
CA LEU A 82 13.11 -3.57 -3.41
C LEU A 82 13.94 -4.07 -4.60
N ARG A 83 14.25 -5.38 -4.66
CA ARG A 83 15.12 -6.01 -5.67
C ARG A 83 16.50 -5.36 -5.74
N LEU A 84 17.03 -4.97 -4.58
CA LEU A 84 18.37 -4.39 -4.48
C LEU A 84 19.39 -5.50 -4.21
N PRO A 85 20.55 -5.48 -4.89
CA PRO A 85 21.61 -6.47 -4.64
C PRO A 85 22.00 -6.50 -3.15
N GLY A 86 21.97 -7.69 -2.56
CA GLY A 86 22.36 -7.92 -1.16
C GLY A 86 21.33 -7.48 -0.11
N VAL A 87 20.15 -7.00 -0.50
CA VAL A 87 19.07 -6.61 0.42
C VAL A 87 17.84 -7.48 0.15
N PHE A 88 17.57 -8.41 1.06
CA PHE A 88 16.43 -9.33 0.93
C PHE A 88 15.10 -8.68 1.36
N ILE A 89 15.13 -7.86 2.41
CA ILE A 89 13.94 -7.26 3.01
C ILE A 89 14.24 -5.81 3.37
N THR A 90 13.27 -4.94 3.15
CA THR A 90 13.25 -3.56 3.58
C THR A 90 11.95 -3.31 4.35
N THR A 91 12.07 -2.76 5.55
CA THR A 91 10.89 -2.29 6.30
C THR A 91 10.40 -0.98 5.71
N ARG A 92 9.08 -0.88 5.50
CA ARG A 92 8.41 0.34 5.06
C ARG A 92 7.39 0.75 6.12
N GLU A 93 7.57 1.93 6.68
CA GLU A 93 6.66 2.54 7.64
C GLU A 93 6.02 3.81 7.04
N SER A 94 4.76 4.07 7.37
CA SER A 94 4.02 5.28 6.95
C SER A 94 3.62 6.17 8.12
N THR A 95 3.04 7.33 7.81
CA THR A 95 2.17 8.05 8.76
C THR A 95 0.90 7.23 9.04
N PRO A 96 0.13 7.54 10.11
CA PRO A 96 -1.08 6.79 10.44
C PRO A 96 -2.07 6.60 9.29
N ILE A 97 -2.68 5.42 9.24
CA ILE A 97 -3.70 5.05 8.26
C ILE A 97 -5.02 5.76 8.58
N ILE A 98 -5.62 6.41 7.59
CA ILE A 98 -6.94 7.06 7.71
C ILE A 98 -8.06 6.27 7.03
N ARG A 99 -7.75 5.47 6.01
CA ARG A 99 -8.73 4.65 5.26
C ARG A 99 -8.11 3.36 4.74
N ILE A 100 -8.89 2.29 4.71
CA ILE A 100 -8.54 0.99 4.10
C ILE A 100 -9.72 0.59 3.23
N ASP A 101 -9.62 0.87 1.93
CA ASP A 101 -10.73 0.68 1.01
C ASP A 101 -10.46 -0.54 0.12
N PRO A 102 -11.32 -1.58 0.16
CA PRO A 102 -11.25 -2.66 -0.82
C PRO A 102 -11.55 -2.10 -2.20
N ILE A 103 -10.85 -2.61 -3.22
CA ILE A 103 -11.09 -2.26 -4.61
C ILE A 103 -11.31 -3.53 -5.44
N PRO A 104 -12.15 -3.47 -6.48
CA PRO A 104 -12.24 -4.54 -7.46
C PRO A 104 -10.86 -4.82 -8.05
N GLU A 105 -10.56 -6.08 -8.33
CA GLU A 105 -9.36 -6.40 -9.10
C GLU A 105 -9.53 -5.81 -10.51
N ILE A 106 -8.82 -4.71 -10.78
CA ILE A 106 -8.80 -4.09 -12.11
C ILE A 106 -7.78 -4.87 -12.94
N ARG A 107 -8.25 -5.60 -13.97
CA ARG A 107 -7.36 -6.22 -14.96
C ARG A 107 -6.44 -5.14 -15.57
N GLY A 108 -5.13 -5.38 -15.57
CA GLY A 108 -4.14 -4.45 -16.12
C GLY A 108 -3.14 -3.88 -15.12
N TRP A 109 -3.06 -4.43 -13.90
CA TRP A 109 -1.84 -4.31 -13.11
C TRP A 109 -0.74 -5.11 -13.84
N SER A 110 0.06 -4.40 -14.63
CA SER A 110 1.25 -4.86 -15.35
C SER A 110 2.27 -3.74 -15.37
#